data_AF-A0A536WVJ3-F1
#
_entry.id   AF-A0A536WVJ3-F1
#
_cell.length_a   1.000
_cell.length_b   1.000
_cell.length_c   1.000
_cell.angle_alpha   90.00
_cell.angle_beta   90.00
_cell.angle_gamma   90.00
#
_symmetry.space_group_name_H-M   'P 1'
#
loop_
_entity.id
_entity.type
_entity.pdbx_description
1 polymer ?
#
loop_
_entity_poly.entity_id
_entity_poly.type
_entity_poly.pdbx_seq_one_letter_code
_entity_poly.pdbx_strand_id
1 'polypeptide(L)'
;MALLESSGKLTFLRVHDVGTGWGPPNDFIDVEVVCKLDTKPTNAFGFQLRNDSNRPARAGMLDLLRDAFNHNGTVALDYNIDAGKNNGIIIRVALIK
;
A
#
# COMPACT_ATOMS: atom_id res chain seq x y z
N MET A 1 -6.99 -6.06 14.41
CA MET A 1 -5.97 -5.25 13.71
C MET A 1 -4.60 -5.42 14.36
N ALA A 2 -3.61 -5.85 13.58
CA ALA A 2 -2.21 -5.91 13.98
C ALA A 2 -1.38 -4.94 13.11
N LEU A 3 -0.41 -4.26 13.72
CA LEU A 3 0.61 -3.48 13.03
C LEU A 3 1.76 -4.42 12.64
N LEU A 4 2.03 -4.53 11.34
CA LEU A 4 3.07 -5.39 10.79
C LEU A 4 3.97 -4.60 9.84
N GLU A 5 5.18 -5.11 9.66
CA GLU A 5 6.12 -4.64 8.65
C GLU A 5 6.33 -5.74 7.60
N SER A 6 6.46 -5.38 6.33
CA SER A 6 6.98 -6.28 5.30
C SER A 6 7.76 -5.51 4.25
N SER A 7 8.81 -6.13 3.73
CA SER A 7 9.65 -5.55 2.68
C SER A 7 9.71 -6.42 1.45
N GLY A 8 9.94 -5.81 0.29
CA GLY A 8 10.00 -6.50 -0.99
C GLY A 8 9.96 -5.53 -2.16
N LYS A 9 9.95 -6.08 -3.37
CA LYS A 9 9.79 -5.32 -4.61
C LYS A 9 8.32 -5.22 -4.99
N LEU A 10 7.92 -4.09 -5.54
CA LEU A 10 6.56 -3.94 -6.04
C LEU A 10 6.37 -4.79 -7.30
N THR A 11 5.40 -5.71 -7.26
CA THR A 11 4.95 -6.48 -8.43
C THR A 11 3.71 -5.87 -9.08
N PHE A 12 3.07 -4.94 -8.38
CA PHE A 12 1.86 -4.25 -8.80
C PHE A 12 1.79 -2.89 -8.11
N LEU A 13 1.39 -1.86 -8.86
CA LEU A 13 1.05 -0.54 -8.35
C LEU A 13 -0.14 0.01 -9.16
N ARG A 14 -1.24 0.31 -8.47
CA ARG A 14 -2.44 0.92 -9.06
C ARG A 14 -2.80 2.17 -8.28
N VAL A 15 -3.17 3.22 -9.01
CA VAL A 15 -3.82 4.42 -8.46
C VAL A 15 -5.14 4.60 -9.18
N HIS A 16 -6.20 4.87 -8.43
CA HIS A 16 -7.57 4.86 -8.95
C HIS A 16 -8.46 5.87 -8.21
N ASP A 17 -9.66 6.10 -8.74
CA ASP A 17 -10.56 7.16 -8.28
C ASP A 17 -11.10 6.91 -6.86
N VAL A 18 -11.35 8.01 -6.16
CA VAL A 18 -11.89 8.04 -4.80
C VAL A 18 -13.20 7.23 -4.69
N GLY A 19 -13.28 6.36 -3.68
CA GLY A 19 -14.50 5.60 -3.34
C GLY A 19 -14.69 4.28 -4.09
N THR A 20 -13.76 3.88 -4.95
CA THR A 20 -13.83 2.62 -5.69
C THR A 20 -13.15 1.45 -4.96
N GLY A 21 -12.13 1.73 -4.12
CA GLY A 21 -11.47 0.78 -3.22
C GLY A 21 -10.84 -0.46 -3.89
N TRP A 22 -10.60 -1.51 -3.11
CA TRP A 22 -9.98 -2.75 -3.57
C TRP A 22 -10.41 -3.97 -2.75
N GLY A 23 -10.58 -5.11 -3.44
CA GLY A 23 -10.81 -6.42 -2.82
C GLY A 23 -12.25 -6.91 -2.88
N PRO A 24 -12.48 -8.18 -2.52
CA PRO A 24 -13.83 -8.75 -2.40
C PRO A 24 -14.56 -8.18 -1.17
N PRO A 25 -15.90 -8.30 -1.08
CA PRO A 25 -16.68 -7.71 0.02
C PRO A 25 -16.25 -8.12 1.43
N ASN A 26 -15.68 -9.32 1.59
CA ASN A 26 -15.19 -9.83 2.87
C ASN A 26 -13.74 -9.41 3.19
N ASP A 27 -13.02 -8.77 2.27
CA ASP A 27 -11.62 -8.35 2.44
C ASP A 27 -11.41 -7.03 1.68
N PHE A 28 -12.35 -6.10 1.85
CA PHE A 28 -12.37 -4.84 1.11
C PHE A 28 -11.63 -3.74 1.87
N ILE A 29 -10.85 -2.93 1.15
CA ILE A 29 -10.19 -1.73 1.67
C ILE A 29 -10.58 -0.50 0.86
N ASP A 30 -10.98 0.59 1.54
CA ASP A 30 -11.27 1.88 0.91
C ASP A 30 -9.99 2.71 0.76
N VAL A 31 -9.37 2.60 -0.41
CA VAL A 31 -8.06 3.18 -0.73
C VAL A 31 -8.02 3.66 -2.18
N GLU A 32 -7.10 4.58 -2.47
CA GLU A 32 -6.85 5.11 -3.83
C GLU A 32 -5.51 4.65 -4.40
N VAL A 33 -4.62 4.11 -3.56
CA VAL A 33 -3.36 3.50 -3.98
C VAL A 33 -3.35 2.07 -3.51
N VAL A 34 -3.01 1.14 -4.40
CA VAL A 34 -2.86 -0.29 -4.10
C VAL A 34 -1.54 -0.78 -4.65
N CYS A 35 -0.76 -1.50 -3.84
CA CYS A 35 0.44 -2.19 -4.27
C CYS A 35 0.50 -3.63 -3.76
N LYS A 36 1.36 -4.43 -4.37
CA LYS A 36 1.69 -5.79 -3.93
C LYS A 36 3.20 -5.97 -3.88
N LEU A 37 3.66 -6.78 -2.93
CA LEU A 37 5.07 -7.14 -2.78
C LEU A 37 5.31 -8.56 -3.31
N ASP A 38 6.46 -8.80 -3.90
CA ASP A 38 6.93 -10.14 -4.29
C ASP A 38 7.04 -11.11 -3.11
N THR A 39 7.44 -10.62 -1.94
CA THR A 39 7.54 -11.40 -0.69
C THR A 39 6.18 -11.72 -0.05
N LYS A 40 5.11 -11.06 -0.50
CA LYS A 40 3.73 -11.22 -0.01
C LYS A 40 2.74 -11.30 -1.18
N PRO A 41 2.85 -12.31 -2.07
CA PRO A 41 2.18 -12.32 -3.37
C PRO A 41 0.65 -12.43 -3.27
N THR A 42 0.13 -12.96 -2.16
CA THR A 42 -1.30 -13.11 -1.89
C THR A 42 -1.92 -11.86 -1.26
N ASN A 43 -1.10 -10.93 -0.75
CA ASN A 43 -1.56 -9.73 -0.07
C ASN A 43 -1.67 -8.55 -1.03
N ALA A 44 -2.53 -7.60 -0.68
CA ALA A 44 -2.51 -6.26 -1.26
C ALA A 44 -2.49 -5.23 -0.15
N PHE A 45 -1.83 -4.11 -0.40
CA PHE A 45 -1.64 -3.06 0.58
C PHE A 45 -2.04 -1.74 -0.05
N GLY A 46 -2.70 -0.87 0.69
CA GLY A 46 -3.12 0.39 0.13
C GLY A 46 -3.27 1.50 1.15
N PHE A 47 -3.38 2.72 0.65
CA PHE A 47 -3.69 3.87 1.47
C PHE A 47 -4.50 4.89 0.67
N GLN A 48 -5.07 5.82 1.40
CA GLN A 48 -5.89 6.87 0.85
C GLN A 48 -5.06 8.07 0.38
N LEU A 49 -5.50 8.75 -0.67
CA LEU A 49 -5.01 10.04 -1.15
C LEU A 49 -6.08 11.13 -0.95
N ARG A 50 -6.86 11.11 0.12
CA ARG A 50 -7.89 12.13 0.36
C ARG A 50 -7.28 13.52 0.53
N ASN A 51 -8.08 14.54 0.22
CA ASN A 51 -7.70 15.94 0.42
C ASN A 51 -7.86 16.34 1.89
N ASP A 52 -7.00 15.78 2.74
CA ASP A 52 -6.96 16.01 4.19
C ASP A 52 -5.56 16.44 4.65
N SER A 53 -5.37 16.64 5.96
CA SER A 53 -4.09 17.04 6.55
C SER A 53 -2.94 16.06 6.30
N ASN A 54 -3.24 14.81 5.95
CA ASN A 54 -2.24 13.78 5.66
C ASN A 54 -1.86 13.75 4.17
N ARG A 55 -2.51 14.53 3.31
CA ARG A 55 -2.27 14.57 1.87
C ARG A 55 -0.79 14.72 1.51
N PRO A 56 0.02 15.60 2.13
CA PRO A 56 1.44 15.73 1.81
C PRO A 56 2.23 14.45 2.07
N ALA A 57 2.00 13.79 3.22
CA ALA A 57 2.69 12.55 3.58
C ALA A 57 2.30 11.40 2.63
N ARG A 58 1.01 11.26 2.33
CA ARG A 58 0.50 10.23 1.42
C ARG A 58 0.95 10.43 -0.02
N ALA A 59 1.09 11.69 -0.48
CA ALA A 59 1.70 11.99 -1.77
C ALA A 59 3.18 11.54 -1.80
N GLY A 60 3.95 11.85 -0.76
CA GLY A 60 5.34 11.38 -0.64
C GLY A 60 5.45 9.85 -0.61
N MET A 61 4.56 9.16 0.11
CA MET A 61 4.48 7.69 0.09
C MET A 61 4.25 7.16 -1.32
N LEU A 62 3.33 7.75 -2.09
CA LEU A 62 3.08 7.35 -3.47
C LEU A 62 4.31 7.58 -4.36
N ASP A 63 5.00 8.70 -4.18
CA ASP A 63 6.20 9.02 -4.97
C ASP A 63 7.32 8.00 -4.70
N LEU A 64 7.51 7.56 -3.45
CA LEU A 64 8.44 6.49 -3.10
C LEU A 64 8.06 5.15 -3.76
N LEU A 65 6.77 4.79 -3.78
CA LEU A 65 6.32 3.57 -4.43
C LEU A 65 6.51 3.63 -5.95
N ARG A 66 6.26 4.78 -6.58
CA ARG A 66 6.49 5.00 -8.01
C ARG A 66 7.96 4.90 -8.36
N ASP A 67 8.82 5.52 -7.55
CA ASP A 67 10.27 5.46 -7.73
C ASP A 67 10.78 4.01 -7.64
N ALA A 68 10.38 3.28 -6.60
CA ALA A 68 10.75 1.87 -6.43
C ALA A 68 10.24 1.00 -7.59
N PHE A 69 9.00 1.20 -8.03
CA PHE A 69 8.41 0.43 -9.12
C PHE A 69 9.13 0.67 -10.45
N ASN A 70 9.50 1.92 -10.76
CA ASN A 70 10.21 2.27 -11.99
C ASN A 70 11.67 1.83 -12.00
N HIS A 71 12.30 1.77 -10.82
CA HIS A 71 13.74 1.46 -10.69
C HIS A 71 14.01 0.06 -10.12
N ASN A 72 12.99 -0.80 -10.02
CA ASN A 72 13.11 -2.16 -9.46
C ASN A 72 13.69 -2.18 -8.03
N GLY A 73 13.38 -1.14 -7.25
CA GLY A 73 13.82 -0.93 -5.88
C GLY A 73 13.01 -1.72 -4.86
N THR A 74 13.60 -1.91 -3.68
CA THR A 74 12.95 -2.56 -2.53
C THR A 74 12.31 -1.50 -1.65
N VAL A 75 11.09 -1.77 -1.17
CA VAL A 75 10.41 -0.93 -0.17
C VAL A 75 10.13 -1.71 1.09
N ALA A 76 10.02 -1.01 2.23
CA ALA A 76 9.33 -1.50 3.43
C ALA A 76 7.99 -0.80 3.58
N LEU A 77 6.99 -1.57 3.98
CA LEU A 77 5.64 -1.13 4.29
C LEU A 77 5.34 -1.41 5.76
N ASP A 78 5.00 -0.37 6.50
CA ASP A 78 4.28 -0.51 7.78
C ASP A 78 2.79 -0.48 7.49
N TYR A 79 2.03 -1.49 7.93
CA TYR A 79 0.61 -1.57 7.64
C TYR A 79 -0.21 -2.21 8.78
N ASN A 80 -1.48 -1.82 8.83
CA ASN A 80 -2.49 -2.46 9.64
C ASN A 80 -3.22 -3.52 8.84
N ILE A 81 -3.39 -4.72 9.39
CA ILE A 81 -4.21 -5.79 8.80
C ILE A 81 -5.03 -6.49 9.88
N ASP A 82 -6.25 -6.89 9.55
CA ASP A 82 -7.09 -7.69 10.43
C ASP A 82 -6.80 -9.19 10.31
N ALA A 83 -7.01 -9.91 11.41
CA ALA A 83 -6.74 -11.35 11.45
C ALA A 83 -7.58 -12.08 10.39
N GLY A 84 -6.93 -12.93 9.60
CA GLY A 84 -7.55 -13.69 8.51
C GLY A 84 -7.85 -12.87 7.24
N LYS A 85 -7.40 -11.62 7.15
CA LYS A 85 -7.47 -10.78 5.95
C LYS A 85 -6.16 -10.80 5.17
N ASN A 86 -6.24 -10.48 3.88
CA ASN A 86 -5.08 -10.32 3.02
C ASN A 86 -4.84 -8.87 2.60
N ASN A 87 -5.84 -8.00 2.71
CA ASN A 87 -5.73 -6.60 2.33
C ASN A 87 -5.47 -5.71 3.55
N GLY A 88 -4.36 -4.96 3.50
CA GLY A 88 -3.89 -4.11 4.60
C GLY A 88 -3.88 -2.62 4.27
N ILE A 89 -3.95 -1.79 5.31
CA ILE A 89 -3.87 -0.32 5.21
C ILE A 89 -2.46 0.13 5.57
N ILE A 90 -1.75 0.71 4.60
CA ILE A 90 -0.39 1.24 4.76
C ILE A 90 -0.43 2.51 5.61
N ILE A 91 0.51 2.60 6.54
CA ILE A 91 0.76 3.77 7.39
C ILE A 91 2.03 4.48 6.92
N ARG A 92 3.06 3.74 6.51
CA ARG A 92 4.35 4.28 6.07
C ARG A 92 4.95 3.47 4.94
N VAL A 93 5.73 4.14 4.10
CA VAL A 93 6.55 3.56 3.04
C VAL A 93 7.98 4.06 3.22
N ALA A 94 8.95 3.17 3.10
CA ALA A 94 10.36 3.51 3.04
C ALA A 94 11.03 2.84 1.83
N LEU A 95 11.90 3.57 1.14
CA LEU A 95 12.84 2.97 0.19
C LEU A 95 14.00 2.32 0.97
N ILE A 96 14.36 1.10 0.60
CA ILE A 96 15.47 0.37 1.21
C ILE A 96 16.54 0.11 0.13
N LYS A 97 17.80 0.33 0.49
CA LYS A 97 18.98 0.03 -0.35
C LYS A 97 19.54 -1.33 -0.05
#